data_AF-A0A6L7NH67-F1
#
_entry.id   AF-A0A6L7NH67-F1
#
_cell.length_a   1.000
_cell.length_b   1.000
_cell.length_c   1.000
_cell.angle_alpha   90.00
_cell.angle_beta   90.00
_cell.angle_gamma   90.00
#
_symmetry.space_group_name_H-M   'P 1'
#
loop_
_entity.id
_entity.type
_entity.pdbx_description
1 polymer ?
#
loop_
_entity_poly.entity_id
_entity_poly.type
_entity_poly.pdbx_seq_one_letter_code
_entity_poly.pdbx_strand_id
1 'polypeptide(L)'
;MSDGSISESYRRDGYYFPIPVLSADEARECRRRLEAFEAEHQGLPEKYRFKTYLVWTWLDRLIRHPRILDAVEAVIGPNILCWSTDFFIKEPRDPGFVSWHQDSTYWGLEPPDVITAWLGLTDSTEENGCVRVVPGSHLWGQVTHHDTFGEDNLLSRGQEVMVEVDESEGLDLSLSAGEISLHHVLAVHGSRPNASSDRRIGIAFRYLPTHVRQTVGVRESAMLVRGVDEYGHFDLEPRPQADFDDAALAAHADATDRFERFGET
;
A
#
# COMPACT_ATOMS: atom_id res chain seq x y z
N MET A 1 9.11 -7.46 22.88
CA MET A 1 8.94 -8.00 21.52
C MET A 1 8.40 -9.41 21.68
N SER A 2 7.15 -9.67 21.28
CA SER A 2 6.56 -11.01 21.45
C SER A 2 7.27 -12.00 20.55
N ASP A 3 7.70 -13.12 21.12
CA ASP A 3 8.48 -14.23 20.58
C ASP A 3 7.69 -15.09 19.56
N GLY A 4 6.90 -14.46 18.68
CA GLY A 4 6.03 -15.13 17.70
C GLY A 4 6.48 -14.89 16.27
N SER A 5 6.23 -15.87 15.40
CA SER A 5 6.48 -15.73 13.95
C SER A 5 5.67 -14.57 13.34
N ILE A 6 6.10 -14.06 12.17
CA ILE A 6 5.36 -13.03 11.41
C ILE A 6 3.88 -13.41 11.29
N SER A 7 3.61 -14.67 10.93
CA SER A 7 2.25 -15.19 10.73
C SER A 7 1.38 -15.18 12.00
N GLU A 8 1.96 -15.39 13.18
CA GLU A 8 1.22 -15.45 14.45
C GLU A 8 0.88 -14.06 14.94
N SER A 9 1.88 -13.16 14.93
CA SER A 9 1.70 -11.76 15.29
C SER A 9 0.72 -11.08 14.33
N TYR A 10 0.85 -11.29 13.02
CA TYR A 10 -0.07 -10.72 12.04
C TYR A 10 -1.50 -11.23 12.22
N ARG A 11 -1.71 -12.53 12.45
CA ARG A 11 -3.07 -13.07 12.69
C ARG A 11 -3.69 -12.54 13.97
N ARG A 12 -2.89 -12.34 15.03
CA ARG A 12 -3.35 -11.83 16.33
C ARG A 12 -3.65 -10.33 16.29
N ASP A 13 -2.74 -9.54 15.71
CA ASP A 13 -2.71 -8.09 15.86
C ASP A 13 -3.17 -7.35 14.59
N GLY A 14 -3.20 -8.01 13.44
CA GLY A 14 -3.57 -7.42 12.15
C GLY A 14 -2.44 -6.67 11.47
N TYR A 15 -1.22 -6.72 12.03
CA TYR A 15 -0.04 -6.07 11.50
C TYR A 15 1.26 -6.79 11.92
N TYR A 16 2.37 -6.46 11.27
CA TYR A 16 3.72 -6.83 11.70
C TYR A 16 4.75 -5.81 11.24
N PHE A 17 5.63 -5.36 12.14
CA PHE A 17 6.69 -4.39 11.84
C PHE A 17 7.77 -4.38 12.95
N PRO A 18 8.95 -3.80 12.69
CA PRO A 18 9.51 -3.52 11.37
C PRO A 18 10.05 -4.79 10.71
N ILE A 19 10.14 -4.80 9.37
CA ILE A 19 10.86 -5.83 8.62
C ILE A 19 11.92 -5.14 7.75
N PRO A 20 13.22 -5.40 7.99
CA PRO A 20 14.29 -4.84 7.16
C PRO A 20 14.30 -5.43 5.75
N VAL A 21 14.11 -4.59 4.73
CA VAL A 21 14.08 -5.02 3.33
C VAL A 21 15.28 -4.49 2.58
N LEU A 22 15.42 -3.18 2.52
CA LEU A 22 16.49 -2.46 1.83
C LEU A 22 17.52 -1.96 2.83
N SER A 23 18.76 -1.82 2.39
CA SER A 23 19.74 -0.99 3.07
C SER A 23 19.39 0.49 2.94
N ALA A 24 19.99 1.33 3.78
CA ALA A 24 19.82 2.78 3.70
C ALA A 24 20.28 3.36 2.35
N ASP A 25 21.28 2.77 1.69
CA ASP A 25 21.74 3.19 0.36
C ASP A 25 20.73 2.86 -0.72
N GLU A 26 20.14 1.66 -0.67
CA GLU A 26 19.10 1.22 -1.61
C GLU A 26 17.83 2.08 -1.46
N ALA A 27 17.40 2.37 -0.22
CA ALA A 27 16.27 3.26 0.03
C ALA A 27 16.53 4.68 -0.50
N ARG A 28 17.73 5.23 -0.27
CA ARG A 28 18.15 6.54 -0.80
C ARG A 28 18.18 6.55 -2.33
N GLU A 29 18.63 5.49 -2.96
CA GLU A 29 18.63 5.37 -4.43
C GLU A 29 17.19 5.35 -4.98
N CYS A 30 16.26 4.63 -4.34
CA CYS A 30 14.85 4.67 -4.70
C CYS A 30 14.24 6.07 -4.55
N ARG A 31 14.51 6.75 -3.42
CA ARG A 31 14.11 8.15 -3.21
C ARG A 31 14.64 9.05 -4.33
N ARG A 32 15.94 8.95 -4.66
CA ARG A 32 16.58 9.76 -5.71
C ARG A 32 15.94 9.54 -7.08
N ARG A 33 15.51 8.32 -7.40
CA ARG A 33 14.81 8.01 -8.67
C ARG A 33 13.45 8.70 -8.75
N LEU A 34 12.67 8.65 -7.65
CA LEU A 34 11.41 9.36 -7.57
C LEU A 34 11.62 10.89 -7.71
N GLU A 35 12.53 11.46 -6.92
CA GLU A 35 12.78 12.91 -6.92
C GLU A 35 13.32 13.41 -8.27
N ALA A 36 14.17 12.62 -8.95
CA ALA A 36 14.63 12.95 -10.29
C ALA A 36 13.47 13.01 -11.29
N PHE A 37 12.56 12.04 -11.21
CA PHE A 37 11.35 12.04 -12.05
C PHE A 37 10.44 13.24 -11.74
N GLU A 38 10.20 13.52 -10.46
CA GLU A 38 9.40 14.68 -10.03
C GLU A 38 10.01 16.01 -10.52
N ALA A 39 11.34 16.14 -10.49
CA ALA A 39 12.02 17.34 -10.98
C ALA A 39 11.80 17.57 -12.49
N GLU A 40 11.77 16.50 -13.28
CA GLU A 40 11.51 16.57 -14.73
C GLU A 40 10.03 16.87 -15.06
N HIS A 41 9.10 16.49 -14.17
CA HIS A 41 7.65 16.55 -14.41
C HIS A 41 6.90 17.56 -13.55
N GLN A 42 7.61 18.35 -12.72
CA GLN A 42 7.05 19.29 -11.75
C GLN A 42 6.15 18.63 -10.70
N GLY A 43 6.61 17.49 -10.18
CA GLY A 43 5.91 16.64 -9.22
C GLY A 43 5.56 15.27 -9.78
N LEU A 44 4.92 14.44 -8.97
CA LEU A 44 4.40 13.14 -9.38
C LEU A 44 2.98 13.30 -9.96
N PRO A 45 2.76 13.10 -11.27
CA PRO A 45 1.43 13.15 -11.85
C PRO A 45 0.49 12.14 -11.17
N GLU A 46 -0.76 12.55 -10.93
CA GLU A 46 -1.75 11.76 -10.19
C GLU A 46 -1.94 10.35 -10.76
N LYS A 47 -2.03 10.22 -12.09
CA LYS A 47 -2.13 8.92 -12.77
C LYS A 47 -1.00 7.96 -12.44
N TYR A 48 0.20 8.46 -12.11
CA TYR A 48 1.37 7.64 -11.76
C TYR A 48 1.50 7.42 -10.24
N ARG A 49 0.46 7.73 -9.45
CA ARG A 49 0.41 7.33 -8.04
C ARG A 49 -0.05 5.89 -7.87
N PHE A 50 -0.94 5.38 -8.74
CA PHE A 50 -1.53 4.04 -8.67
C PHE A 50 -0.91 3.08 -9.69
N LYS A 51 -0.69 1.82 -9.30
CA LYS A 51 -0.12 0.73 -10.12
C LYS A 51 1.19 1.10 -10.83
N THR A 52 1.98 1.98 -10.23
CA THR A 52 3.18 2.54 -10.85
C THR A 52 4.29 1.51 -11.11
N TYR A 53 4.22 0.32 -10.51
CA TYR A 53 5.08 -0.82 -10.88
C TYR A 53 4.97 -1.23 -12.35
N LEU A 54 3.89 -0.84 -13.05
CA LEU A 54 3.73 -1.09 -14.48
C LEU A 54 4.61 -0.19 -15.35
N VAL A 55 4.99 0.99 -14.86
CA VAL A 55 5.75 1.98 -15.65
C VAL A 55 7.19 2.17 -15.18
N TRP A 56 7.50 1.78 -13.94
CA TRP A 56 8.86 1.83 -13.40
C TRP A 56 9.43 0.44 -13.16
N THR A 57 10.52 0.13 -13.88
CA THR A 57 11.26 -1.13 -13.73
C THR A 57 11.86 -1.30 -12.34
N TRP A 58 12.17 -0.21 -11.63
CA TRP A 58 12.66 -0.30 -10.25
C TRP A 58 11.55 -0.63 -9.26
N LEU A 59 10.30 -0.21 -9.51
CA LEU A 59 9.15 -0.64 -8.72
C LEU A 59 8.73 -2.08 -9.03
N ASP A 60 8.75 -2.52 -10.30
CA ASP A 60 8.55 -3.94 -10.66
C ASP A 60 9.52 -4.85 -9.87
N ARG A 61 10.78 -4.41 -9.71
CA ARG A 61 11.76 -5.14 -8.88
C ARG A 61 11.42 -5.12 -7.41
N LEU A 62 10.95 -3.99 -6.87
CA LEU A 62 10.57 -3.88 -5.45
C LEU A 62 9.35 -4.74 -5.11
N ILE A 63 8.30 -4.75 -5.94
CA ILE A 63 7.14 -5.60 -5.67
C ILE A 63 7.47 -7.10 -5.73
N ARG A 64 8.62 -7.46 -6.31
CA ARG A 64 9.19 -8.81 -6.40
C ARG A 64 10.35 -9.05 -5.44
N HIS A 65 10.64 -8.11 -4.55
CA HIS A 65 11.81 -8.21 -3.68
C HIS A 65 11.69 -9.43 -2.76
N PRO A 66 12.69 -10.33 -2.69
CA PRO A 66 12.58 -11.59 -1.95
C PRO A 66 12.15 -11.39 -0.49
N ARG A 67 12.75 -10.44 0.23
CA ARG A 67 12.40 -10.20 1.64
C ARG A 67 10.97 -9.70 1.84
N ILE A 68 10.40 -8.96 0.88
CA ILE A 68 9.00 -8.52 0.94
C ILE A 68 8.11 -9.74 0.72
N LEU A 69 8.35 -10.46 -0.38
CA LEU A 69 7.53 -11.60 -0.74
C LEU A 69 7.63 -12.75 0.26
N ASP A 70 8.76 -12.95 0.93
CA ASP A 70 8.91 -13.97 1.99
C ASP A 70 8.07 -13.62 3.21
N ALA A 71 8.01 -12.34 3.59
CA ALA A 71 7.19 -11.87 4.70
C ALA A 71 5.68 -11.92 4.35
N VAL A 72 5.32 -11.59 3.10
CA VAL A 72 3.95 -11.70 2.58
C VAL A 72 3.52 -13.16 2.48
N GLU A 73 4.35 -14.04 1.91
CA GLU A 73 4.08 -15.47 1.78
C GLU A 73 3.85 -16.14 3.14
N ALA A 74 4.59 -15.73 4.16
CA ALA A 74 4.39 -16.22 5.53
C ALA A 74 2.98 -15.95 6.08
N VAL A 75 2.24 -15.01 5.50
CA VAL A 75 0.89 -14.60 5.92
C VAL A 75 -0.18 -15.13 4.98
N ILE A 76 -0.04 -14.92 3.67
CA ILE A 76 -1.10 -15.18 2.67
C ILE A 76 -0.83 -16.42 1.78
N GLY A 77 0.30 -17.10 1.98
CA GLY A 77 0.68 -18.29 1.20
C GLY A 77 1.46 -17.98 -0.10
N PRO A 78 1.78 -19.02 -0.89
CA PRO A 78 2.84 -18.96 -1.91
C PRO A 78 2.42 -18.37 -3.25
N ASN A 79 1.11 -18.24 -3.51
CA ASN A 79 0.58 -17.77 -4.80
C ASN A 79 0.12 -16.33 -4.66
N ILE A 80 0.96 -15.39 -5.08
CA ILE A 80 0.83 -13.98 -4.73
C ILE A 80 0.70 -13.13 -5.99
N LEU A 81 -0.37 -12.34 -6.02
CA LEU A 81 -0.57 -11.23 -6.95
C LEU A 81 -0.22 -9.91 -6.24
N CYS A 82 0.45 -9.00 -6.93
CA CYS A 82 0.49 -7.58 -6.58
C CYS A 82 -0.65 -6.88 -7.32
N TRP A 83 -1.62 -6.36 -6.57
CA TRP A 83 -2.82 -5.75 -7.11
C TRP A 83 -2.64 -4.25 -7.35
N SER A 84 -2.03 -3.52 -6.41
CA SER A 84 -1.73 -2.11 -6.62
C SER A 84 -0.44 -1.69 -5.93
N THR A 85 0.07 -0.54 -6.36
CA THR A 85 1.05 0.21 -5.59
C THR A 85 0.66 1.67 -5.54
N ASP A 86 0.87 2.29 -4.39
CA ASP A 86 0.43 3.66 -4.11
C ASP A 86 1.52 4.45 -3.39
N PHE A 87 1.88 5.62 -3.93
CA PHE A 87 2.78 6.55 -3.23
C PHE A 87 2.02 7.38 -2.19
N PHE A 88 2.49 7.33 -0.94
CA PHE A 88 2.02 8.17 0.15
C PHE A 88 3.12 9.12 0.60
N ILE A 89 3.12 10.30 -0.02
CA ILE A 89 4.10 11.35 0.21
C ILE A 89 3.48 12.44 1.08
N LYS A 90 4.19 12.85 2.13
CA LYS A 90 3.89 14.06 2.91
C LYS A 90 5.05 15.01 2.83
N GLU A 91 4.82 16.21 2.32
CA GLU A 91 5.85 17.25 2.22
C GLU A 91 6.30 17.75 3.60
N PRO A 92 7.43 18.48 3.74
CA PRO A 92 7.80 19.06 5.01
C PRO A 92 6.72 20.03 5.50
N ARG A 93 6.31 19.93 6.77
CA ARG A 93 5.24 20.76 7.37
C ARG A 93 3.88 20.62 6.67
N ASP A 94 3.62 19.46 6.07
CA ASP A 94 2.38 19.15 5.38
C ASP A 94 1.26 18.85 6.40
N PRO A 95 0.13 19.59 6.39
CA PRO A 95 -1.02 19.31 7.25
C PRO A 95 -1.75 18.01 6.87
N GLY A 96 -1.42 17.42 5.72
CA GLY A 96 -2.04 16.23 5.16
C GLY A 96 -2.05 15.03 6.10
N PHE A 97 -3.23 14.47 6.36
CA PHE A 97 -3.43 13.31 7.23
C PHE A 97 -4.20 12.19 6.52
N VAL A 98 -4.24 11.02 7.13
CA VAL A 98 -5.12 9.90 6.72
C VAL A 98 -5.97 9.57 7.94
N SER A 99 -7.29 9.72 7.82
CA SER A 99 -8.24 9.37 8.87
C SER A 99 -8.21 7.87 9.20
N TRP A 100 -8.74 7.50 10.36
CA TRP A 100 -8.91 6.10 10.73
C TRP A 100 -9.86 5.43 9.74
N HIS A 101 -9.37 4.45 8.98
CA HIS A 101 -10.14 3.77 7.94
C HIS A 101 -9.74 2.29 7.84
N GLN A 102 -10.60 1.51 7.17
CA GLN A 102 -10.27 0.21 6.62
C GLN A 102 -10.22 0.32 5.10
N ASP A 103 -9.13 -0.18 4.54
CA ASP A 103 -8.85 -0.23 3.11
C ASP A 103 -9.96 -0.97 2.33
N SER A 104 -10.50 -2.07 2.88
CA SER A 104 -11.38 -3.02 2.16
C SER A 104 -12.72 -2.43 1.69
N THR A 105 -13.15 -1.33 2.31
CA THR A 105 -14.51 -0.79 2.24
C THR A 105 -15.00 -0.57 0.80
N TYR A 106 -14.09 -0.22 -0.10
CA TYR A 106 -14.43 0.19 -1.47
C TYR A 106 -13.73 -0.63 -2.55
N TRP A 107 -13.24 -1.84 -2.27
CA TRP A 107 -12.53 -2.63 -3.30
C TRP A 107 -13.30 -3.84 -3.80
N GLY A 108 -14.27 -4.31 -3.02
CA GLY A 108 -15.07 -5.50 -3.37
C GLY A 108 -14.20 -6.73 -3.65
N LEU A 109 -13.18 -6.95 -2.81
CA LEU A 109 -12.28 -8.10 -2.88
C LEU A 109 -12.71 -9.13 -1.83
N GLU A 110 -13.02 -10.36 -2.28
CA GLU A 110 -13.46 -11.45 -1.42
C GLU A 110 -12.65 -12.73 -1.64
N PRO A 111 -12.23 -13.43 -0.56
CA PRO A 111 -12.22 -12.98 0.84
C PRO A 111 -11.32 -11.74 1.04
N PRO A 112 -11.43 -11.01 2.17
CA PRO A 112 -10.62 -9.82 2.46
C PRO A 112 -9.19 -10.19 2.89
N ASP A 113 -8.52 -11.07 2.13
CA ASP A 113 -7.18 -11.58 2.42
C ASP A 113 -6.09 -10.69 1.79
N VAL A 114 -6.37 -9.40 1.64
CA VAL A 114 -5.43 -8.42 1.10
C VAL A 114 -4.49 -7.95 2.20
N ILE A 115 -3.21 -7.86 1.87
CA ILE A 115 -2.17 -7.37 2.77
C ILE A 115 -1.45 -6.18 2.13
N THR A 116 -1.35 -5.10 2.90
CA THR A 116 -0.52 -3.96 2.52
C THR A 116 0.86 -4.12 3.13
N ALA A 117 1.88 -4.19 2.29
CA ALA A 117 3.27 -4.00 2.69
C ALA A 117 3.65 -2.54 2.44
N TRP A 118 3.84 -1.76 3.49
CA TRP A 118 4.17 -0.35 3.39
C TRP A 118 5.67 -0.14 3.59
N LEU A 119 6.37 0.32 2.55
CA LEU A 119 7.81 0.58 2.53
C LEU A 119 8.12 2.05 2.76
N GLY A 120 8.98 2.34 3.74
CA GLY A 120 9.55 3.68 3.92
C GLY A 120 10.77 3.90 3.02
N LEU A 121 10.71 4.84 2.07
CA LEU A 121 11.91 5.32 1.34
C LEU A 121 12.67 6.39 2.13
N THR A 122 12.02 6.99 3.11
CA THR A 122 12.59 7.82 4.17
C THR A 122 12.31 7.18 5.52
N ASP A 123 12.95 7.66 6.58
CA ASP A 123 12.50 7.35 7.92
C ASP A 123 11.03 7.76 8.07
N SER A 124 10.25 6.93 8.73
CA SER A 124 8.84 7.16 9.05
C SER A 124 8.68 7.11 10.55
N THR A 125 8.41 8.26 11.15
CA THR A 125 8.39 8.49 12.59
C THR A 125 7.05 9.08 13.02
N GLU A 126 6.79 9.14 14.32
CA GLU A 126 5.62 9.85 14.85
C GLU A 126 5.57 11.32 14.38
N GLU A 127 6.72 12.01 14.34
CA GLU A 127 6.83 13.42 13.97
C GLU A 127 6.47 13.68 12.50
N ASN A 128 6.86 12.78 11.59
CA ASN A 128 6.59 12.93 10.15
C ASN A 128 5.36 12.13 9.68
N GLY A 129 4.57 11.65 10.63
CA GLY A 129 3.29 11.03 10.39
C GLY A 129 3.40 9.61 9.84
N CYS A 130 4.10 8.71 10.54
CA CYS A 130 4.09 7.28 10.22
C CYS A 130 2.68 6.69 10.22
N VAL A 131 2.55 5.49 9.62
CA VAL A 131 1.30 4.74 9.67
C VAL A 131 1.01 4.37 11.12
N ARG A 132 -0.25 4.50 11.52
CA ARG A 132 -0.75 4.12 12.84
C ARG A 132 -1.82 3.06 12.65
N VAL A 133 -1.88 2.07 13.53
CA VAL A 133 -2.86 0.99 13.48
C VAL A 133 -3.50 0.79 14.85
N VAL A 134 -4.77 0.42 14.89
CA VAL A 134 -5.43 -0.06 16.11
C VAL A 134 -5.21 -1.58 16.21
N PRO A 135 -4.38 -2.08 17.15
CA PRO A 135 -4.06 -3.51 17.23
C PRO A 135 -5.32 -4.38 17.40
N GLY A 136 -5.41 -5.45 16.60
CA GLY A 136 -6.51 -6.42 16.65
C GLY A 136 -7.81 -5.96 15.98
N SER A 137 -7.87 -4.73 15.47
CA SER A 137 -9.07 -4.17 14.84
C SER A 137 -9.50 -4.87 13.55
N HIS A 138 -8.60 -5.61 12.90
CA HIS A 138 -8.94 -6.47 11.75
C HIS A 138 -9.94 -7.57 12.09
N LEU A 139 -10.02 -7.97 13.37
CA LEU A 139 -10.99 -8.96 13.86
C LEU A 139 -12.39 -8.37 14.06
N TRP A 140 -12.57 -7.05 13.97
CA TRP A 140 -13.88 -6.41 14.05
C TRP A 140 -14.73 -6.66 12.79
N GLY A 141 -14.10 -7.21 11.73
CA GLY A 141 -14.72 -7.31 10.41
C GLY A 141 -14.80 -5.95 9.74
N GLN A 142 -15.54 -5.87 8.64
CA GLN A 142 -15.80 -4.60 7.95
C GLN A 142 -16.74 -3.73 8.81
N VAL A 143 -16.26 -2.56 9.23
CA VAL A 143 -17.07 -1.56 9.94
C VAL A 143 -17.66 -0.53 8.97
N THR A 144 -18.73 0.14 9.40
CA THR A 144 -19.36 1.20 8.60
C THR A 144 -18.41 2.40 8.48
N HIS A 145 -18.37 2.99 7.29
CA HIS A 145 -17.61 4.21 7.00
C HIS A 145 -18.54 5.35 6.59
N HIS A 146 -18.07 6.57 6.77
CA HIS A 146 -18.62 7.76 6.13
C HIS A 146 -17.57 8.45 5.26
N ASP A 147 -18.03 9.20 4.26
CA ASP A 147 -17.17 10.01 3.40
C ASP A 147 -17.18 11.46 3.91
N THR A 148 -16.01 12.00 4.27
CA THR A 148 -15.90 13.37 4.83
C THR A 148 -15.42 14.40 3.81
N PHE A 149 -14.74 13.98 2.74
CA PHE A 149 -14.10 14.86 1.75
C PHE A 149 -13.24 15.99 2.38
N GLY A 150 -12.59 15.71 3.51
CA GLY A 150 -11.78 16.69 4.23
C GLY A 150 -10.62 17.23 3.39
N GLU A 151 -10.40 18.55 3.42
CA GLU A 151 -9.42 19.26 2.58
C GLU A 151 -7.98 18.73 2.75
N ASP A 152 -7.58 18.44 3.98
CA ASP A 152 -6.25 17.92 4.31
C ASP A 152 -6.20 16.38 4.39
N ASN A 153 -7.29 15.67 4.05
CA ASN A 153 -7.29 14.21 4.07
C ASN A 153 -6.73 13.67 2.75
N LEU A 154 -5.70 12.83 2.83
CA LEU A 154 -5.05 12.23 1.66
C LEU A 154 -5.89 11.11 1.02
N LEU A 155 -6.96 10.67 1.68
CA LEU A 155 -7.95 9.78 1.09
C LEU A 155 -8.92 10.59 0.21
N SER A 156 -9.10 10.19 -1.05
CA SER A 156 -9.90 10.94 -2.04
C SER A 156 -11.35 11.18 -1.61
N ARG A 157 -11.94 10.28 -0.83
CA ARG A 157 -13.29 10.41 -0.24
C ARG A 157 -13.28 10.83 1.24
N GLY A 158 -12.10 11.03 1.82
CA GLY A 158 -11.93 11.30 3.24
C GLY A 158 -12.56 10.22 4.13
N GLN A 159 -12.31 8.95 3.80
CA GLN A 159 -13.05 7.83 4.39
C GLN A 159 -12.68 7.67 5.85
N GLU A 160 -13.67 7.51 6.70
CA GLU A 160 -13.44 7.35 8.13
C GLU A 160 -14.41 6.32 8.72
N VAL A 161 -13.89 5.49 9.62
CA VAL A 161 -14.70 4.52 10.35
C VAL A 161 -15.70 5.22 11.26
N MET A 162 -16.94 4.72 11.31
CA MET A 162 -17.98 5.23 12.20
C MET A 162 -17.95 4.58 13.60
N VAL A 163 -16.79 4.03 13.98
CA VAL A 163 -16.52 3.59 15.35
C VAL A 163 -15.61 4.60 16.01
N GLU A 164 -15.88 4.91 17.27
CA GLU A 164 -15.01 5.79 18.04
C GLU A 164 -13.69 5.06 18.29
N VAL A 165 -12.62 5.58 17.70
CA VAL A 165 -11.26 5.11 17.93
C VAL A 165 -10.61 6.07 18.92
N ASP A 166 -10.24 5.57 20.09
CA ASP A 166 -9.42 6.36 21.02
C ASP A 166 -8.03 6.51 20.41
N GLU A 167 -7.58 7.76 20.23
CA GLU A 167 -6.27 8.09 19.68
C GLU A 167 -5.11 7.41 20.44
N SER A 168 -5.30 7.10 21.72
CA SER A 168 -4.32 6.39 22.56
C SER A 168 -4.24 4.88 22.29
N GLU A 169 -5.24 4.30 21.61
CA GLU A 169 -5.21 2.90 21.13
C GLU A 169 -4.40 2.75 19.84
N GLY A 170 -4.14 3.86 19.12
CA GLY A 170 -3.36 3.87 17.90
C GLY A 170 -1.87 3.63 18.17
N LEU A 171 -1.34 2.54 17.63
CA LEU A 171 0.07 2.17 17.70
C LEU A 171 0.82 2.65 16.45
N ASP A 172 1.92 3.37 16.66
CA ASP A 172 2.76 3.93 15.60
C ASP A 172 3.68 2.86 14.99
N LEU A 173 3.54 2.64 13.68
CA LEU A 173 4.39 1.77 12.88
C LEU A 173 5.63 2.52 12.41
N SER A 174 6.49 2.93 13.35
CA SER A 174 7.74 3.64 13.03
C SER A 174 8.73 2.74 12.29
N LEU A 175 9.33 3.26 11.22
CA LEU A 175 10.22 2.54 10.31
C LEU A 175 11.47 3.38 10.01
N SER A 176 12.63 2.73 9.96
CA SER A 176 13.81 3.31 9.32
C SER A 176 13.68 3.20 7.79
N ALA A 177 14.34 4.08 7.05
CA ALA A 177 14.37 4.01 5.58
C ALA A 177 14.83 2.62 5.11
N GLY A 178 14.03 1.97 4.27
CA GLY A 178 14.24 0.62 3.75
C GLY A 178 13.54 -0.49 4.53
N GLU A 179 12.86 -0.18 5.64
CA GLU A 179 12.02 -1.13 6.35
C GLU A 179 10.57 -1.09 5.84
N ILE A 180 9.86 -2.21 6.02
CA ILE A 180 8.42 -2.30 5.78
C ILE A 180 7.63 -2.55 7.05
N SER A 181 6.36 -2.17 7.02
CA SER A 181 5.31 -2.74 7.87
C SER A 181 4.35 -3.56 7.01
N LEU A 182 3.70 -4.54 7.62
CA LEU A 182 2.57 -5.28 7.05
C LEU A 182 1.32 -4.92 7.83
N HIS A 183 0.19 -4.71 7.17
CA HIS A 183 -1.12 -4.63 7.83
C HIS A 183 -2.24 -5.26 7.00
N HIS A 184 -3.27 -5.72 7.69
CA HIS A 184 -4.46 -6.33 7.12
C HIS A 184 -5.38 -5.27 6.52
N VAL A 185 -6.06 -5.61 5.43
CA VAL A 185 -7.01 -4.71 4.74
C VAL A 185 -8.20 -4.26 5.61
N LEU A 186 -8.46 -4.99 6.69
CA LEU A 186 -9.47 -4.67 7.71
C LEU A 186 -8.87 -4.06 8.98
N ALA A 187 -7.55 -3.91 9.08
CA ALA A 187 -6.97 -3.21 10.22
C ALA A 187 -7.35 -1.72 10.12
N VAL A 188 -7.96 -1.19 11.18
CA VAL A 188 -8.23 0.25 11.29
C VAL A 188 -6.90 0.96 11.42
N HIS A 189 -6.59 1.82 10.45
CA HIS A 189 -5.31 2.50 10.37
C HIS A 189 -5.44 3.92 9.83
N GLY A 190 -4.43 4.75 10.07
CA GLY A 190 -4.40 6.15 9.69
C GLY A 190 -2.98 6.71 9.74
N SER A 191 -2.82 8.03 9.56
CA SER A 191 -1.53 8.69 9.76
C SER A 191 -1.69 10.17 10.06
N ARG A 192 -0.89 10.69 10.99
CA ARG A 192 -0.88 12.12 11.39
C ARG A 192 -0.17 13.00 10.35
N PRO A 193 -0.34 14.34 10.39
CA PRO A 193 0.41 15.28 9.56
C PRO A 193 1.94 15.12 9.64
N ASN A 194 2.67 15.68 8.68
CA ASN A 194 4.14 15.73 8.74
C ASN A 194 4.59 17.06 9.35
N ALA A 195 4.99 17.05 10.63
CA ALA A 195 5.50 18.24 11.30
C ALA A 195 7.01 18.48 11.08
N SER A 196 7.71 17.52 10.48
CA SER A 196 9.17 17.54 10.33
C SER A 196 9.64 18.45 9.18
N SER A 197 10.96 18.60 9.07
CA SER A 197 11.61 19.39 8.01
C SER A 197 11.98 18.61 6.75
N ASP A 198 11.73 17.30 6.71
CA ASP A 198 11.96 16.46 5.52
C ASP A 198 10.63 15.84 5.06
N ARG A 199 10.60 15.37 3.82
CA ARG A 199 9.47 14.62 3.26
C ARG A 199 9.38 13.25 3.90
N ARG A 200 8.16 12.76 4.10
CA ARG A 200 7.90 11.33 4.40
C ARG A 200 7.45 10.66 3.11
N ILE A 201 8.24 9.72 2.60
CA ILE A 201 7.96 9.02 1.33
C ILE A 201 7.71 7.55 1.62
N GLY A 202 6.45 7.15 1.50
CA GLY A 202 6.02 5.76 1.62
C GLY A 202 5.50 5.18 0.32
N ILE A 203 5.63 3.87 0.16
CA ILE A 203 4.97 3.11 -0.91
C ILE A 203 4.17 1.99 -0.30
N ALA A 204 2.86 1.98 -0.54
CA ALA A 204 2.03 0.83 -0.24
C ALA A 204 2.11 -0.16 -1.40
N PHE A 205 2.44 -1.42 -1.10
CA PHE A 205 2.31 -2.55 -2.03
C PHE A 205 1.14 -3.41 -1.55
N ARG A 206 0.10 -3.55 -2.36
CA ARG A 206 -1.09 -4.32 -1.99
C ARG A 206 -1.02 -5.69 -2.64
N TYR A 207 -0.81 -6.71 -1.82
CA TYR A 207 -0.73 -8.10 -2.26
C TYR A 207 -1.99 -8.86 -1.89
N LEU A 208 -2.35 -9.84 -2.72
CA LEU A 208 -3.45 -10.76 -2.46
C LEU A 208 -3.12 -12.17 -2.93
N PRO A 209 -3.65 -13.21 -2.26
CA PRO A 209 -3.52 -14.57 -2.74
C PRO A 209 -4.41 -14.79 -3.98
N THR A 210 -4.00 -15.68 -4.88
CA THR A 210 -4.69 -15.89 -6.18
C THR A 210 -6.16 -16.32 -6.07
N HIS A 211 -6.60 -16.83 -4.91
CA HIS A 211 -8.00 -17.22 -4.69
C HIS A 211 -8.93 -16.03 -4.44
N VAL A 212 -8.40 -14.85 -4.10
CA VAL A 212 -9.22 -13.63 -3.95
C VAL A 212 -9.80 -13.26 -5.30
N ARG A 213 -11.04 -12.78 -5.30
CA ARG A 213 -11.76 -12.33 -6.49
C ARG A 213 -12.40 -10.97 -6.26
N GLN A 214 -12.57 -10.23 -7.34
CA GLN A 214 -13.39 -9.03 -7.36
C GLN A 214 -14.87 -9.41 -7.47
N THR A 215 -15.72 -8.82 -6.64
CA THR A 215 -17.17 -9.11 -6.58
C THR A 215 -18.05 -7.98 -7.07
N VAL A 216 -17.50 -6.79 -7.26
CA VAL A 216 -18.20 -5.60 -7.77
C VAL A 216 -17.32 -4.89 -8.81
N GLY A 217 -17.92 -4.03 -9.63
CA GLY A 217 -17.22 -3.29 -10.67
C GLY A 217 -16.84 -4.13 -11.90
N VAL A 218 -15.84 -3.67 -12.63
CA VAL A 218 -15.29 -4.36 -13.82
C VAL A 218 -14.18 -5.32 -13.41
N ARG A 219 -13.91 -6.31 -14.27
CA ARG A 219 -12.80 -7.23 -14.07
C ARG A 219 -11.46 -6.48 -14.13
N GLU A 220 -10.76 -6.44 -13.01
CA GLU A 220 -9.46 -5.79 -12.90
C GLU A 220 -8.28 -6.69 -13.33
N SER A 221 -7.10 -6.08 -13.33
CA SER A 221 -5.83 -6.71 -13.62
C SER A 221 -4.92 -6.71 -12.38
N ALA A 222 -3.98 -7.65 -12.32
CA ALA A 222 -2.98 -7.74 -11.26
C ALA A 222 -1.72 -8.44 -11.78
N MET A 223 -0.58 -8.23 -11.11
CA MET A 223 0.68 -8.82 -11.53
C MET A 223 1.03 -10.05 -10.69
N LEU A 224 1.22 -11.21 -11.33
CA LEU A 224 1.74 -12.40 -10.64
C LEU A 224 3.20 -12.18 -10.24
N VAL A 225 3.44 -12.17 -8.93
CA VAL A 225 4.77 -11.92 -8.34
C VAL A 225 5.41 -13.15 -7.74
N ARG A 226 4.63 -14.17 -7.34
CA ARG A 226 5.12 -15.47 -6.86
C ARG A 226 4.09 -16.57 -7.08
N GLY A 227 4.55 -17.81 -7.29
CA GLY A 227 3.69 -18.99 -7.39
C GLY A 227 2.97 -19.11 -8.73
N VAL A 228 1.74 -19.63 -8.69
CA VAL A 228 0.90 -19.94 -9.86
C VAL A 228 -0.51 -19.41 -9.61
N ASP A 229 -1.14 -18.86 -10.66
CA ASP A 229 -2.57 -18.51 -10.64
C ASP A 229 -3.37 -19.60 -11.35
N GLU A 230 -4.09 -20.41 -10.57
CA GLU A 230 -5.02 -21.44 -11.05
C GLU A 230 -6.48 -20.96 -11.10
N TYR A 231 -6.76 -19.76 -10.57
CA TYR A 231 -8.11 -19.23 -10.39
C TYR A 231 -8.52 -18.30 -11.54
N GLY A 232 -7.58 -17.49 -12.04
CA GLY A 232 -7.82 -16.57 -13.14
C GLY A 232 -8.88 -15.51 -12.80
N HIS A 233 -8.92 -15.01 -11.56
CA HIS A 233 -9.87 -13.98 -11.14
C HIS A 233 -9.47 -12.57 -11.63
N PHE A 234 -8.21 -12.35 -11.98
CA PHE A 234 -7.66 -11.11 -12.52
C PHE A 234 -7.04 -11.34 -13.90
N ASP A 235 -6.97 -10.29 -14.71
CA ASP A 235 -6.13 -10.33 -15.91
C ASP A 235 -4.67 -10.09 -15.53
N LEU A 236 -3.76 -10.95 -15.99
CA LEU A 236 -2.35 -10.86 -15.62
C LEU A 236 -1.64 -9.74 -16.38
N GLU A 237 -0.99 -8.86 -15.63
CA GLU A 237 -0.30 -7.71 -16.18
C GLU A 237 1.11 -8.05 -16.68
N PRO A 238 1.55 -7.44 -17.80
CA PRO A 238 2.91 -7.59 -18.30
C PRO A 238 3.90 -6.82 -17.43
N ARG A 239 5.16 -7.26 -17.44
CA ARG A 239 6.26 -6.54 -16.79
C ARG A 239 6.81 -5.45 -17.71
N PRO A 240 7.12 -4.23 -17.20
CA PRO A 240 7.81 -3.22 -17.98
C PRO A 240 9.19 -3.73 -18.41
N GLN A 241 9.58 -3.48 -19.67
CA GLN A 241 10.90 -3.84 -20.17
C GLN A 241 11.87 -2.66 -20.01
N ALA A 242 11.36 -1.43 -20.11
CA ALA A 242 12.04 -0.19 -19.78
C ALA A 242 11.08 0.78 -19.08
N ASP A 243 11.64 1.77 -18.40
CA ASP A 243 10.83 2.81 -17.75
C ASP A 243 10.02 3.56 -18.83
N PHE A 244 8.69 3.61 -18.66
CA PHE A 244 7.75 4.26 -19.57
C PHE A 244 7.82 3.84 -21.04
N ASP A 245 8.17 2.57 -21.34
CA ASP A 245 8.01 2.06 -22.70
C ASP A 245 6.53 2.03 -23.14
N ASP A 246 6.27 2.00 -24.45
CA ASP A 246 4.90 2.08 -24.99
C ASP A 246 3.99 0.96 -24.48
N ALA A 247 4.52 -0.24 -24.24
CA ALA A 247 3.75 -1.37 -23.74
C ALA A 247 3.43 -1.21 -22.24
N ALA A 248 4.38 -0.72 -21.46
CA ALA A 248 4.21 -0.36 -20.05
C ALA A 248 3.15 0.73 -19.87
N LEU A 249 3.21 1.79 -20.68
CA LEU A 249 2.22 2.88 -20.68
C LEU A 249 0.82 2.38 -21.07
N ALA A 250 0.71 1.52 -22.09
CA ALA A 250 -0.56 0.95 -22.50
C ALA A 250 -1.16 0.03 -21.42
N ALA A 251 -0.34 -0.81 -20.79
CA ALA A 251 -0.78 -1.68 -19.69
C ALA A 251 -1.21 -0.88 -18.46
N HIS A 252 -0.46 0.17 -18.10
CA HIS A 252 -0.80 1.07 -17.00
C HIS A 252 -2.12 1.80 -17.26
N ALA A 253 -2.31 2.35 -18.47
CA ALA A 253 -3.55 3.02 -18.85
C ALA A 253 -4.77 2.08 -18.81
N ASP A 254 -4.65 0.86 -19.36
CA ASP A 254 -5.74 -0.14 -19.26
C ASP A 254 -6.08 -0.48 -17.80
N ALA A 255 -5.06 -0.64 -16.95
CA ALA A 255 -5.27 -0.97 -15.54
C ALA A 255 -5.89 0.19 -14.75
N THR A 256 -5.49 1.44 -14.99
CA THR A 256 -6.09 2.62 -14.33
C THR A 256 -7.51 2.88 -14.81
N ASP A 257 -7.77 2.75 -16.11
CA ASP A 257 -9.11 2.96 -16.69
C ASP A 257 -10.13 1.96 -16.11
N ARG A 258 -9.72 0.72 -15.84
CA ARG A 258 -10.55 -0.28 -15.18
C ARG A 258 -10.89 0.12 -13.74
N PHE A 259 -9.90 0.60 -12.99
CA PHE A 259 -10.06 1.01 -11.60
C PHE A 259 -10.93 2.29 -11.48
N GLU A 260 -10.79 3.26 -12.39
CA GLU A 260 -11.65 4.46 -12.38
C GLU A 260 -13.12 4.10 -12.62
N ARG A 261 -13.39 3.17 -13.55
CA ARG A 261 -14.76 2.68 -13.81
C ARG A 261 -15.36 1.90 -12.63
N PHE A 262 -14.54 1.36 -11.74
CA PHE A 262 -15.02 0.80 -10.48
C PHE A 262 -15.61 1.88 -9.57
N GLY A 263 -14.97 3.05 -9.50
CA GLY A 263 -15.39 4.16 -8.62
C GLY A 263 -16.69 4.87 -9.04
N GLU A 264 -17.17 4.62 -10.26
CA GLU A 264 -18.39 5.20 -10.85
C GLU A 264 -19.66 4.35 -10.64
N THR A 265 -19.54 3.11 -10.12
CA THR A 265 -20.66 2.19 -9.86
C THR A 265 -21.07 2.13 -8.40
#